data_AF-A0A8H3LT22-F1
#
_entry.id   AF-A0A8H3LT22-F1
#
_cell.length_a   1.000
_cell.length_b   1.000
_cell.length_c   1.000
_cell.angle_alpha   90.00
_cell.angle_beta   90.00
_cell.angle_gamma   90.00
#
_symmetry.space_group_name_H-M   'P 1'
#
loop_
_entity.id
_entity.type
_entity.pdbx_description
1 polymer ?
#
loop_
_entity_poly.entity_id
_entity_poly.type
_entity_poly.pdbx_seq_one_letter_code
_entity_poly.pdbx_strand_id
1 'polypeptide(L)'
;MEKNLKKFYIGENYKELNLSISNLCPNLKSLFLLFYKNEFDSLKTILINCQYLESIKIWCEVSVEDLEAFFLSWKDRIPKKLLSLITIKDYCKCLDDYEENMEIIEKYENLGIVRFRTISYEVDEREEEEFYCYN
;
A
#
# COMPACT_ATOMS: atom_id res chain seq x y z
N MET A 1 20.22 11.15 9.27
CA MET A 1 19.44 10.69 10.44
C MET A 1 18.51 9.61 9.94
N GLU A 2 18.99 8.36 9.89
CA GLU A 2 18.21 7.23 9.40
C GLU A 2 18.20 6.20 10.51
N LYS A 3 17.02 5.93 11.09
CA LYS A 3 16.66 4.71 11.82
C LYS A 3 15.35 4.96 12.54
N ASN A 4 14.39 4.05 12.34
CA ASN A 4 13.20 3.78 13.16
C ASN A 4 11.83 4.22 12.64
N LEU A 5 11.68 4.80 11.45
CA LEU A 5 10.34 4.97 10.89
C LEU A 5 9.78 3.61 10.43
N LYS A 6 8.84 3.06 11.22
CA LYS A 6 8.18 1.77 10.96
C LYS A 6 6.83 1.93 10.24
N LYS A 7 6.21 3.10 10.38
CA LYS A 7 4.94 3.50 9.78
C LYS A 7 5.10 4.91 9.22
N PHE A 8 4.49 5.18 8.07
CA PHE A 8 4.47 6.51 7.47
C PHE A 8 3.08 6.79 6.89
N TYR A 9 2.58 8.00 7.15
CA TYR A 9 1.27 8.50 6.72
C TYR A 9 1.51 9.70 5.80
N ILE A 10 0.85 9.74 4.64
CA ILE A 10 0.91 10.87 3.72
C ILE A 10 -0.51 11.38 3.50
N GLY A 11 -0.86 12.40 4.26
CA GLY A 11 -1.99 13.28 3.96
C GLY A 11 -1.54 14.30 2.93
N GLU A 12 -2.07 14.21 1.72
CA GLU A 12 -1.92 15.15 0.60
C GLU A 12 -0.68 15.02 -0.32
N ASN A 13 -0.99 14.65 -1.57
CA ASN A 13 -0.53 15.16 -2.88
C ASN A 13 0.88 15.79 -3.00
N TYR A 14 1.92 14.99 -2.80
CA TYR A 14 3.27 15.37 -3.25
C TYR A 14 3.99 14.14 -3.82
N LYS A 15 3.94 13.97 -5.16
CA LYS A 15 4.82 13.04 -5.91
C LYS A 15 6.28 13.12 -5.44
N GLU A 16 6.74 14.32 -5.09
CA GLU A 16 8.09 14.57 -4.59
C GLU A 16 8.35 13.96 -3.20
N LEU A 17 7.35 13.94 -2.30
CA LEU A 17 7.46 13.27 -1.00
C LEU A 17 7.51 11.75 -1.17
N ASN A 18 6.64 11.18 -2.01
CA ASN A 18 6.62 9.75 -2.32
C ASN A 18 7.98 9.25 -2.83
N LEU A 19 8.58 9.99 -3.75
CA LEU A 19 9.92 9.69 -4.28
C LEU A 19 11.01 9.84 -3.21
N SER A 20 10.93 10.89 -2.38
CA SER A 20 11.89 11.14 -1.30
C SER A 20 11.89 10.03 -0.26
N ILE A 21 10.73 9.49 0.13
CA ILE A 21 10.61 8.41 1.12
C ILE A 21 11.17 7.10 0.58
N SER A 22 10.89 6.79 -0.68
CA SER A 22 11.42 5.57 -1.32
C SER A 22 12.96 5.53 -1.21
N ASN A 23 13.63 6.67 -1.34
CA ASN A 23 15.08 6.75 -1.27
C ASN A 23 15.65 6.76 0.16
N LEU A 24 14.84 7.07 1.18
CA LEU A 24 15.31 7.32 2.55
C LEU A 24 15.01 6.20 3.55
N CYS A 25 14.09 5.27 3.23
CA CYS A 25 13.58 4.29 4.20
C CYS A 25 13.54 2.85 3.66
N PRO A 26 14.69 2.20 3.36
CA PRO A 26 14.72 0.83 2.85
C PRO A 26 14.09 -0.18 3.83
N ASN A 27 14.18 0.09 5.14
CA ASN A 27 13.67 -0.76 6.23
C ASN A 27 12.19 -0.52 6.58
N LEU A 28 11.45 0.23 5.76
CA LEU A 28 10.03 0.49 6.02
C LEU A 28 9.23 -0.81 6.02
N LYS A 29 8.37 -1.00 7.03
CA LYS A 29 7.56 -2.21 7.21
C LYS A 29 6.08 -2.00 6.89
N SER A 30 5.55 -0.82 7.15
CA SER A 30 4.16 -0.49 6.89
C SER A 30 4.09 0.89 6.25
N LEU A 31 3.27 0.99 5.21
CA LEU A 31 3.08 2.19 4.43
C LEU A 31 1.59 2.42 4.21
N PHE A 32 1.15 3.65 4.42
CA PHE A 32 -0.17 4.09 4.01
C PHE A 32 -0.04 5.14 2.92
N LEU A 33 -0.78 4.93 1.82
CA LEU A 33 -0.76 5.81 0.65
C LEU A 33 -2.17 6.27 0.30
N LEU A 34 -2.32 7.58 0.23
CA LEU A 34 -3.44 8.24 -0.41
C LEU A 34 -3.01 8.52 -1.86
N PHE A 35 -3.53 7.73 -2.79
CA PHE A 35 -3.32 8.00 -4.21
C PHE A 35 -4.49 8.79 -4.76
N TYR A 36 -4.19 9.79 -5.57
CA TYR A 36 -5.15 10.31 -6.54
C TYR A 36 -4.84 9.69 -7.90
N LYS A 37 -5.87 9.56 -8.75
CA LYS A 37 -5.78 8.94 -10.09
C LYS A 37 -4.50 9.39 -10.84
N ASN A 38 -3.74 8.44 -11.41
CA ASN A 38 -2.48 8.63 -12.18
C ASN A 38 -1.16 8.75 -11.38
N GLU A 39 -1.04 8.12 -10.20
CA GLU A 39 0.18 8.15 -9.38
C GLU A 39 0.90 6.81 -9.20
N PHE A 40 0.56 5.81 -10.03
CA PHE A 40 1.07 4.46 -9.90
C PHE A 40 2.59 4.31 -10.09
N ASP A 41 3.24 5.19 -10.87
CA ASP A 41 4.70 5.20 -11.01
C ASP A 41 5.44 5.47 -9.68
N SER A 42 4.81 6.25 -8.79
CA SER A 42 5.33 6.48 -7.44
C SER A 42 5.25 5.21 -6.61
N LEU A 43 4.15 4.45 -6.74
CA LEU A 43 3.99 3.15 -6.10
C LEU A 43 5.10 2.20 -6.54
N LYS A 44 5.30 2.02 -7.85
CA LYS A 44 6.38 1.17 -8.38
C LYS A 44 7.74 1.50 -7.77
N THR A 45 8.09 2.79 -7.73
CA THR A 45 9.37 3.26 -7.17
C THR A 45 9.50 2.91 -5.69
N ILE A 46 8.45 3.13 -4.89
CA ILE A 46 8.46 2.78 -3.46
C ILE A 46 8.66 1.27 -3.26
N LEU A 47 8.02 0.42 -4.06
CA LEU A 47 8.12 -1.04 -3.89
C LEU A 47 9.51 -1.58 -4.21
N ILE A 48 10.19 -0.98 -5.21
CA ILE A 48 11.57 -1.32 -5.59
C ILE A 48 12.51 -1.01 -4.42
N ASN A 49 12.32 0.14 -3.77
CA ASN A 49 13.25 0.63 -2.75
C ASN A 49 12.94 0.12 -1.33
N CYS A 50 11.67 -0.08 -0.96
CA CYS A 50 11.25 -0.51 0.39
C CYS A 50 11.08 -2.04 0.49
N GLN A 51 12.18 -2.78 0.42
CA GLN A 51 12.16 -4.25 0.33
C GLN A 51 11.67 -5.00 1.58
N TYR A 52 11.65 -4.34 2.75
CA TYR A 52 11.19 -4.93 4.01
C TYR A 52 9.71 -4.67 4.32
N LEU A 53 8.99 -4.12 3.35
CA LEU A 53 7.58 -3.78 3.51
C LEU A 53 6.73 -5.05 3.67
N GLU A 54 5.96 -5.07 4.75
CA GLU A 54 5.12 -6.17 5.23
C GLU A 54 3.62 -5.82 5.08
N SER A 55 3.27 -4.53 5.04
CA SER A 55 1.90 -4.05 4.89
C SER A 55 1.82 -2.77 4.07
N ILE A 56 0.82 -2.69 3.19
CA ILE A 56 0.45 -1.50 2.44
C ILE A 56 -1.04 -1.27 2.65
N LYS A 57 -1.40 -0.05 3.03
CA LYS A 57 -2.77 0.43 3.04
C LYS A 57 -2.92 1.45 1.91
N ILE A 58 -3.97 1.32 1.09
CA ILE A 58 -4.26 2.22 -0.03
C ILE A 58 -5.68 2.76 0.07
N TRP A 59 -5.87 3.98 -0.43
CA TRP A 59 -7.18 4.62 -0.55
C TRP A 59 -7.34 5.21 -1.96
N CYS A 60 -7.51 4.35 -2.98
CA CYS A 60 -7.70 4.77 -4.38
C CYS A 60 -8.19 3.62 -5.31
N GLU A 61 -8.70 4.01 -6.48
CA GLU A 61 -8.86 3.18 -7.68
C GLU A 61 -7.49 2.81 -8.29
N VAL A 62 -7.31 1.54 -8.67
CA VAL A 62 -6.12 1.04 -9.39
C VAL A 62 -6.61 0.29 -10.64
N SER A 63 -5.96 0.51 -11.79
CA SER A 63 -6.29 -0.24 -13.00
C SER A 63 -5.78 -1.69 -12.90
N VAL A 64 -6.38 -2.59 -13.68
CA VAL A 64 -5.99 -4.00 -13.71
C VAL A 64 -4.53 -4.17 -14.16
N GLU A 65 -4.09 -3.39 -15.14
CA GLU A 65 -2.71 -3.45 -15.67
C GLU A 65 -1.69 -3.03 -14.61
N ASP A 66 -2.00 -1.95 -13.90
CA ASP A 66 -1.18 -1.46 -12.81
C ASP A 66 -1.15 -2.49 -11.67
N LEU A 67 -2.30 -3.02 -11.26
CA LEU A 67 -2.39 -4.04 -10.21
C LEU A 67 -1.63 -5.34 -10.57
N GLU A 68 -1.70 -5.81 -11.81
CA GLU A 68 -0.92 -6.96 -12.27
C GLU A 68 0.59 -6.64 -12.24
N ALA A 69 1.00 -5.46 -12.73
CA ALA A 69 2.39 -5.03 -12.69
C ALA A 69 2.93 -4.88 -11.26
N PHE A 70 2.08 -4.44 -10.32
CA PHE A 70 2.37 -4.39 -8.89
C PHE A 70 2.76 -5.77 -8.37
N PHE A 71 1.90 -6.77 -8.55
CA PHE A 71 2.13 -8.09 -7.99
C PHE A 71 3.27 -8.83 -8.69
N LEU A 72 3.43 -8.64 -10.00
CA LEU A 72 4.58 -9.16 -10.75
C LEU A 72 5.90 -8.62 -10.22
N SER A 73 5.96 -7.33 -9.88
CA SER A 73 7.16 -6.73 -9.30
C SER A 73 7.39 -7.23 -7.86
N TRP A 74 6.32 -7.45 -7.11
CA TRP A 74 6.41 -7.88 -5.72
C TRP A 74 6.84 -9.34 -5.53
N LYS A 75 6.40 -10.24 -6.42
CA LYS A 75 6.67 -11.69 -6.33
C LYS A 75 8.18 -12.02 -6.32
N ASP A 76 8.99 -11.18 -6.97
CA ASP A 76 10.42 -11.39 -7.18
C ASP A 76 11.28 -10.77 -6.06
N ARG A 77 10.67 -10.12 -5.07
CA ARG A 77 11.41 -9.49 -3.97
C ARG A 77 11.99 -10.48 -2.97
N ILE A 78 13.07 -10.04 -2.33
CA ILE A 78 13.75 -10.75 -1.24
C ILE A 78 13.75 -9.83 -0.01
N PRO A 79 13.25 -10.27 1.16
CA PRO A 79 12.72 -11.61 1.44
C PRO A 79 11.31 -11.82 0.85
N LYS A 80 11.03 -13.05 0.42
CA LYS A 80 9.69 -13.50 0.00
C LYS A 80 8.79 -13.57 1.23
N LYS A 81 8.17 -12.44 1.58
CA LYS A 81 7.20 -12.31 2.66
C LYS A 81 5.83 -12.03 2.06
N LEU A 82 4.82 -12.66 2.66
CA LEU A 82 3.42 -12.36 2.38
C LEU A 82 3.15 -10.89 2.67
N LEU A 83 2.65 -10.16 1.67
CA LEU A 83 2.26 -8.77 1.84
C LEU A 83 0.82 -8.67 2.35
N SER A 84 0.59 -7.85 3.37
CA SER A 84 -0.77 -7.44 3.71
C SER A 84 -1.17 -6.22 2.88
N LEU A 85 -2.07 -6.39 1.91
CA LEU A 85 -2.66 -5.29 1.14
C LEU A 85 -4.03 -4.95 1.74
N ILE A 86 -4.23 -3.68 2.11
CA ILE A 86 -5.45 -3.22 2.75
C ILE A 86 -6.02 -2.08 1.90
N THR A 87 -7.28 -2.16 1.51
CA THR A 87 -8.01 -1.03 0.93
C THR A 87 -8.94 -0.42 1.97
N ILE A 88 -8.99 0.90 2.05
CA ILE A 88 -10.01 1.61 2.82
C ILE A 88 -11.20 1.87 1.90
N LYS A 89 -12.36 1.36 2.32
CA LYS A 89 -13.64 1.59 1.68
C LYS A 89 -14.27 2.85 2.25
N ASP A 90 -14.60 3.75 1.34
CA ASP A 90 -15.32 5.00 1.61
C ASP A 90 -16.44 5.16 0.56
N TYR A 91 -17.09 6.32 0.49
CA TYR A 91 -18.10 6.64 -0.53
C TYR A 91 -17.57 6.67 -1.97
N CYS A 92 -16.26 6.56 -2.17
CA CYS A 92 -15.59 6.51 -3.47
C CYS A 92 -15.36 5.07 -3.97
N LYS A 93 -15.13 4.92 -5.29
CA LYS A 93 -14.79 3.62 -5.88
C LYS A 93 -13.43 3.11 -5.37
N CYS A 94 -13.43 1.88 -4.89
CA CYS A 94 -12.28 1.19 -4.29
C CYS A 94 -11.78 0.05 -5.19
N LEU A 95 -10.62 -0.50 -4.83
CA LEU A 95 -9.99 -1.63 -5.53
C LEU A 95 -10.95 -2.82 -5.71
N ASP A 96 -11.75 -3.10 -4.67
CA ASP A 96 -12.66 -4.24 -4.58
C ASP A 96 -14.02 -4.01 -5.25
N ASP A 97 -14.28 -2.82 -5.79
CA ASP A 97 -15.50 -2.54 -6.55
C ASP A 97 -15.41 -3.01 -8.01
N TYR A 98 -14.24 -3.49 -8.45
CA TYR A 98 -13.99 -3.97 -9.81
C TYR A 98 -13.72 -5.49 -9.82
N GLU A 99 -14.59 -6.25 -10.49
CA GLU A 99 -14.48 -7.71 -10.58
C GLU A 99 -13.14 -8.16 -11.16
N GLU A 100 -12.67 -7.50 -12.23
CA GLU A 100 -11.37 -7.80 -12.86
C GLU A 100 -10.19 -7.61 -11.88
N ASN A 101 -10.25 -6.62 -10.98
CA ASN A 101 -9.24 -6.44 -9.95
C ASN A 101 -9.27 -7.59 -8.93
N MET A 102 -10.47 -8.03 -8.55
CA MET A 102 -10.64 -9.14 -7.61
C MET A 102 -10.10 -10.45 -8.17
N GLU A 103 -10.28 -10.73 -9.46
CA GLU A 103 -9.69 -11.90 -10.12
C GLU A 103 -8.15 -11.91 -10.02
N ILE A 104 -7.52 -10.75 -10.25
CA ILE A 104 -6.07 -10.59 -10.09
C ILE A 104 -5.66 -10.80 -8.62
N ILE A 105 -6.37 -10.19 -7.68
CA ILE A 105 -6.08 -10.33 -6.24
C ILE A 105 -6.15 -11.80 -5.82
N GLU A 106 -7.24 -12.49 -6.15
CA GLU A 106 -7.43 -13.90 -5.81
C GLU A 106 -6.32 -14.79 -6.39
N LYS A 107 -5.90 -14.54 -7.64
CA LYS A 107 -4.76 -15.22 -8.26
C LYS A 107 -3.49 -15.06 -7.41
N TYR A 108 -3.18 -13.86 -6.93
CA TYR A 108 -1.96 -13.60 -6.15
C TYR A 108 -2.07 -14.00 -4.68
N GLU A 109 -3.27 -14.04 -4.11
CA GLU A 109 -3.52 -14.65 -2.79
C GLU A 109 -3.27 -16.16 -2.83
N ASN A 110 -3.76 -16.85 -3.87
CA ASN A 110 -3.53 -18.28 -4.06
C ASN A 110 -2.05 -18.66 -4.24
N LEU A 111 -1.24 -17.73 -4.74
CA LEU A 111 0.22 -17.88 -4.83
C LEU A 111 0.95 -17.58 -3.50
N GLY A 112 0.23 -17.17 -2.45
CA GLY A 112 0.81 -16.79 -1.16
C GLY A 112 1.66 -15.52 -1.22
N ILE A 113 1.41 -14.66 -2.21
CA ILE A 113 2.17 -13.42 -2.44
C ILE A 113 1.57 -12.27 -1.62
N VAL A 114 0.24 -12.20 -1.59
CA VAL A 114 -0.52 -11.16 -0.90
C VAL A 114 -1.61 -11.78 -0.03
N ARG A 115 -2.02 -11.03 0.99
CA ARG A 115 -3.28 -11.19 1.71
C ARG A 115 -4.03 -9.88 1.62
N PHE A 116 -5.22 -9.90 1.03
CA PHE A 116 -6.04 -8.73 0.81
C PHE A 116 -7.07 -8.55 1.93
N ARG A 117 -7.38 -7.30 2.28
CA ARG A 117 -8.45 -6.94 3.20
C ARG A 117 -9.09 -5.62 2.78
N THR A 118 -10.40 -5.53 2.96
CA THR A 118 -11.14 -4.28 2.91
C THR A 118 -11.50 -3.87 4.34
N ILE A 119 -11.25 -2.61 4.69
CA ILE A 119 -11.71 -1.99 5.94
C ILE A 119 -12.57 -0.77 5.61
N SER A 120 -13.55 -0.42 6.43
CA SER A 120 -14.29 0.83 6.23
C SER A 120 -13.53 2.01 6.81
N TYR A 121 -13.76 3.21 6.27
CA TYR A 121 -13.20 4.46 6.77
C TYR A 121 -13.47 4.66 8.29
N GLU A 122 -14.68 4.34 8.76
CA GLU A 122 -15.04 4.40 10.19
C GLU A 122 -14.22 3.43 11.08
N VAL A 123 -13.76 2.30 10.54
CA VAL A 123 -12.86 1.38 11.27
C VAL A 123 -11.44 1.91 11.24
N ASP A 124 -11.02 2.49 10.12
CA ASP A 124 -9.70 3.07 9.94
C ASP A 124 -9.43 4.23 10.90
N GLU A 125 -10.36 5.19 11.00
CA GLU A 125 -10.26 6.32 11.93
C GLU A 125 -10.09 5.85 13.38
N ARG A 126 -10.82 4.80 13.79
CA ARG A 126 -10.72 4.23 15.15
C ARG A 126 -9.36 3.58 15.42
N GLU A 127 -8.78 2.88 14.44
CA GLU A 127 -7.42 2.33 14.57
C GLU A 127 -6.34 3.42 14.62
N GLU A 128 -6.56 4.58 13.99
CA GLU A 128 -5.64 5.71 14.01
C GLU A 128 -5.76 6.55 15.30
N GLU A 129 -6.96 6.72 15.85
CA GLU A 129 -7.20 7.40 17.14
C GLU A 129 -6.49 6.72 18.31
N GLU A 130 -6.31 5.40 18.28
CA GLU A 130 -5.58 4.63 19.31
C GLU A 130 -4.05 4.88 19.32
N PHE A 131 -3.48 5.58 18.34
CA PHE A 131 -2.04 5.91 18.28
C PHE A 131 -1.69 7.33 18.79
N TYR A 132 -2.65 8.16 19.17
CA TYR A 132 -2.37 9.41 19.87
C TYR A 132 -2.13 9.14 21.37
N CYS A 133 -0.88 8.82 21.73
CA CYS A 133 -0.45 9.05 23.10
C CYS A 133 -0.54 10.57 23.37
N TYR A 134 -1.47 10.99 24.23
CA TYR A 134 -1.41 12.32 24.85
C TYR A 134 -0.07 12.39 25.60
N ASN A 135 0.87 13.19 25.07
CA ASN A 135 2.06 13.63 25.81
C ASN A 135 1.73 14.89 26.59
#